data_AF-A0A6G2D7Z3-F1
#
_entry.id   AF-A0A6G2D7Z3-F1
#
_cell.length_a   1.000
_cell.length_b   1.000
_cell.length_c   1.000
_cell.angle_alpha   90.00
_cell.angle_beta   90.00
_cell.angle_gamma   90.00
#
_symmetry.space_group_name_H-M   'P 1'
#
loop_
_entity.id
_entity.type
_entity.pdbx_description
1 polymer ?
#
loop_
_entity_poly.entity_id
_entity_poly.type
_entity_poly.pdbx_seq_one_letter_code
_entity_poly.pdbx_strand_id
1 'polypeptide(L)'
;MENLKKMAGIKAAEFVSDGMVVGLGTGSTAYYFVEEIGRRIKEEGLQIIAVTTSSVTTKQAEGLNIPLKSIDQVDFVDVTVDGADEVDSQFNGIKGGGGALLMEKVVATPSKEYIWVVDESKLVEKLGAFKLPVEVVQYGAEQVFRHFERAGYKPSFREKDGQRFVTDMQNFIIDLALDVIENPIAFGQELDHVVGVVEHGLFNQMVDKVIVAGRDGVQISTSKKGK
;
A
#
# COMPACT_ATOMS: atom_id res chain seq x y z
N MET A 1 7.40 -11.59 14.89
CA MET A 1 6.93 -10.75 13.76
C MET A 1 6.06 -9.58 14.23
N GLU A 2 5.03 -9.82 15.04
CA GLU A 2 4.15 -8.74 15.52
C GLU A 2 4.89 -7.57 16.20
N ASN A 3 5.90 -7.88 17.03
CA ASN A 3 6.78 -6.87 17.63
C ASN A 3 7.53 -6.02 16.57
N LEU A 4 8.04 -6.63 15.50
CA LEU A 4 8.75 -5.91 14.43
C LEU A 4 7.82 -4.94 13.69
N LYS A 5 6.61 -5.38 13.35
CA LYS A 5 5.62 -4.52 12.70
C LYS A 5 5.27 -3.31 13.56
N LYS A 6 5.11 -3.53 14.86
CA LYS A 6 4.87 -2.45 15.83
C LYS A 6 6.05 -1.48 15.90
N MET A 7 7.29 -1.97 15.96
CA MET A 7 8.49 -1.13 15.96
C MET A 7 8.59 -0.26 14.70
N ALA A 8 8.32 -0.82 13.52
CA ALA A 8 8.32 -0.06 12.26
C ALA A 8 7.24 1.03 12.26
N GLY A 9 6.02 0.69 12.68
CA GLY A 9 4.90 1.64 12.75
C GLY A 9 5.17 2.81 13.71
N ILE A 10 5.68 2.52 14.90
CA ILE A 10 6.06 3.54 15.89
C ILE A 10 7.19 4.42 15.33
N LYS A 11 8.20 3.82 14.70
CA LYS A 11 9.32 4.59 14.13
C LYS A 11 8.85 5.54 13.03
N ALA A 12 7.89 5.11 12.21
CA ALA A 12 7.32 5.96 11.16
C ALA A 12 6.52 7.14 11.71
N ALA A 13 5.90 7.01 12.88
CA ALA A 13 5.19 8.11 13.51
C ALA A 13 6.09 9.31 13.82
N GLU A 14 7.40 9.13 14.01
CA GLU A 14 8.36 10.22 14.23
C GLU A 14 8.45 11.20 13.04
N PHE A 15 7.99 10.81 11.84
CA PHE A 15 7.95 11.68 10.65
C PHE A 15 6.73 12.61 10.62
N VAL A 16 5.82 12.49 11.60
CA VAL A 16 4.59 13.30 11.67
C VAL A 16 4.75 14.44 12.67
N SER A 17 4.47 15.66 12.22
CA SER A 17 4.50 16.91 12.99
C SER A 17 3.16 17.66 12.90
N ASP A 18 2.97 18.65 13.78
CA ASP A 18 1.76 19.49 13.78
C ASP A 18 1.51 20.17 12.43
N GLY A 19 0.24 20.25 12.06
CA GLY A 19 -0.25 20.90 10.84
C GLY A 19 -0.17 20.04 9.58
N MET A 20 0.39 18.83 9.64
CA MET A 20 0.51 17.95 8.47
C MET A 20 -0.83 17.35 8.04
N VAL A 21 -0.96 17.15 6.72
CA VAL A 21 -1.90 16.20 6.13
C VAL A 21 -1.22 14.83 6.05
N VAL A 22 -1.79 13.81 6.70
CA VAL A 22 -1.17 12.49 6.87
C VAL A 22 -1.98 11.40 6.18
N GLY A 23 -1.36 10.68 5.25
CA GLY A 23 -1.93 9.49 4.63
C GLY A 23 -1.78 8.27 5.53
N LEU A 24 -2.91 7.67 5.91
CA LEU A 24 -2.99 6.47 6.72
C LEU A 24 -3.13 5.24 5.82
N GLY A 25 -2.07 4.44 5.75
CA GLY A 25 -2.00 3.20 5.00
C GLY A 25 -2.90 2.08 5.52
N THR A 26 -2.82 0.91 4.88
CA THR A 26 -3.66 -0.25 5.19
C THR A 26 -2.81 -1.48 5.50
N GLY A 27 -3.34 -2.36 6.35
CA GLY A 27 -2.75 -3.66 6.68
C GLY A 27 -2.00 -3.71 8.00
N SER A 28 -1.54 -4.91 8.36
CA SER A 28 -1.09 -5.22 9.72
C SER A 28 0.12 -4.43 10.24
N THR A 29 0.94 -3.84 9.37
CA THR A 29 2.06 -2.98 9.79
C THR A 29 1.63 -1.52 9.90
N ALA A 30 0.91 -1.01 8.90
CA ALA A 30 0.33 0.35 8.93
C ALA A 30 -0.64 0.53 10.11
N TYR A 31 -1.34 -0.53 10.53
CA TYR A 31 -2.18 -0.56 11.73
C TYR A 31 -1.46 0.03 12.95
N TYR A 32 -0.20 -0.35 13.20
CA TYR A 32 0.56 0.13 14.36
C TYR A 32 1.00 1.58 14.23
N PHE A 33 1.20 2.07 13.00
CA PHE A 33 1.39 3.50 12.76
C PHE A 33 0.13 4.29 13.10
N VAL A 34 -1.05 3.82 12.67
CA VAL A 34 -2.34 4.46 12.98
C VAL A 34 -2.61 4.49 14.49
N GLU A 35 -2.34 3.38 15.20
CA GLU A 35 -2.42 3.35 16.68
C GLU A 35 -1.50 4.39 17.32
N GLU A 36 -0.26 4.51 16.84
CA GLU A 36 0.69 5.46 17.40
C GLU A 36 0.30 6.91 17.13
N ILE A 37 -0.25 7.21 15.95
CA ILE A 37 -0.82 8.53 15.66
C ILE A 37 -1.98 8.84 16.61
N GLY A 38 -2.90 7.90 16.81
CA GLY A 38 -3.99 8.07 17.77
C GLY A 38 -3.49 8.33 19.20
N ARG A 39 -2.46 7.60 19.65
CA ARG A 39 -1.80 7.84 20.94
C ARG A 39 -1.21 9.25 21.02
N ARG A 40 -0.44 9.68 20.02
CA ARG A 40 0.21 11.01 19.99
C ARG A 40 -0.81 12.15 20.00
N ILE A 41 -1.92 12.02 19.29
CA ILE A 41 -3.02 13.01 19.35
C ILE A 41 -3.56 13.09 20.78
N LYS A 42 -3.85 11.94 21.40
CA LYS A 42 -4.47 11.86 22.73
C LYS A 42 -3.54 12.32 23.86
N GLU A 43 -2.26 11.95 23.81
CA GLU A 43 -1.31 12.12 24.91
C GLU A 43 -0.41 13.35 24.74
N GLU A 44 -0.08 13.71 23.50
CA GLU A 44 0.85 14.81 23.18
C GLU A 44 0.13 16.03 22.61
N GLY A 45 -1.16 15.90 22.23
CA GLY A 45 -1.92 16.98 21.62
C GLY A 45 -1.54 17.24 20.16
N LEU A 46 -0.93 16.26 19.47
CA LEU A 46 -0.58 16.34 18.04
C LEU A 46 -1.79 16.80 17.22
N GLN A 47 -1.59 17.80 16.35
CA GLN A 47 -2.64 18.37 15.51
C GLN A 47 -2.38 18.02 14.04
N ILE A 48 -3.18 17.13 13.47
CA ILE A 48 -3.09 16.74 12.05
C ILE A 48 -4.48 16.63 11.41
N ILE A 49 -4.49 16.54 10.09
CA ILE A 49 -5.62 16.02 9.32
C ILE A 49 -5.17 14.73 8.64
N ALA A 50 -5.97 13.68 8.68
CA ALA A 50 -5.66 12.41 8.04
C ALA A 50 -6.56 12.12 6.83
N VAL A 51 -5.99 11.43 5.86
CA VAL A 51 -6.68 10.81 4.71
C VAL A 51 -6.39 9.31 4.72
N THR A 52 -7.34 8.47 4.33
CA THR A 52 -7.23 7.01 4.53
C THR A 52 -7.18 6.23 3.23
N THR A 53 -6.48 5.10 3.22
CA THR A 53 -6.35 4.23 2.04
C THR A 53 -7.31 3.03 2.02
N SER A 54 -8.21 2.88 3.00
CA SER A 54 -9.26 1.87 2.98
C SER A 54 -10.36 2.17 3.99
N SER A 55 -11.52 1.55 3.81
CA SER A 55 -12.63 1.60 4.79
C SER A 55 -12.26 0.95 6.14
N VAL A 56 -11.33 0.00 6.14
CA VAL A 56 -10.80 -0.62 7.38
C VAL A 56 -9.99 0.40 8.17
N THR A 57 -9.09 1.12 7.50
CA THR A 57 -8.29 2.18 8.13
C THR A 57 -9.15 3.35 8.57
N THR A 58 -10.18 3.73 7.80
CA THR A 58 -11.17 4.75 8.22
C THR A 58 -11.79 4.39 9.57
N LYS A 59 -12.31 3.17 9.72
CA LYS A 59 -12.93 2.71 10.97
C LYS A 59 -11.97 2.72 12.16
N GLN A 60 -10.71 2.33 11.93
CA GLN A 60 -9.68 2.40 12.97
C GLN A 60 -9.42 3.84 13.40
N ALA A 61 -9.18 4.73 12.44
CA ALA A 61 -8.87 6.13 12.69
C ALA A 61 -10.02 6.87 13.41
N GLU A 62 -11.27 6.59 13.03
CA GLU A 62 -12.46 7.08 13.72
C GLU A 62 -12.51 6.59 15.18
N GLY A 63 -12.24 5.30 15.42
CA GLY A 63 -12.20 4.72 16.76
C GLY A 63 -11.13 5.33 17.67
N LEU A 64 -10.06 5.88 17.07
CA LEU A 64 -8.98 6.59 17.77
C LEU A 64 -9.20 8.11 17.85
N ASN A 65 -10.31 8.63 17.31
CA ASN A 65 -10.62 10.06 17.22
C ASN A 65 -9.58 10.87 16.41
N ILE A 66 -9.00 10.27 15.36
CA ILE A 66 -8.11 10.97 14.42
C ILE A 66 -8.98 11.83 13.48
N PRO A 67 -8.71 13.14 13.32
CA PRO A 67 -9.47 13.99 12.39
C PRO A 67 -9.30 13.55 10.94
N LEU A 68 -10.40 13.23 10.25
CA LEU A 68 -10.38 12.73 8.87
C LEU A 68 -10.92 13.77 7.87
N LYS A 69 -10.37 13.72 6.65
CA LYS A 69 -10.92 14.33 5.43
C LYS A 69 -10.87 13.36 4.26
N SER A 70 -11.70 13.59 3.24
CA SER A 70 -11.50 12.96 1.93
C SER A 70 -10.20 13.47 1.30
N ILE A 71 -9.56 12.63 0.49
CA ILE A 71 -8.42 13.04 -0.34
C ILE A 71 -8.78 14.22 -1.26
N ASP A 72 -10.05 14.34 -1.68
CA ASP A 72 -10.53 15.44 -2.52
C ASP A 72 -10.65 16.79 -1.77
N GLN A 73 -10.48 16.79 -0.44
CA GLN A 73 -10.60 17.98 0.41
C GLN A 73 -9.24 18.55 0.84
N VAL A 74 -8.15 18.04 0.26
CA VAL A 74 -6.76 18.47 0.52
C VAL A 74 -6.01 18.62 -0.81
N ASP A 75 -5.11 19.59 -0.91
CA ASP A 75 -4.35 19.83 -2.15
C ASP A 75 -3.17 18.85 -2.32
N PHE A 76 -2.60 18.41 -1.20
CA PHE A 76 -1.48 17.47 -1.14
C PHE A 76 -1.51 16.72 0.20
N VAL A 77 -0.74 15.64 0.27
CA VAL A 77 -0.48 14.91 1.52
C VAL A 77 0.99 15.15 1.90
N ASP A 78 1.27 15.58 3.12
CA ASP A 78 2.65 15.87 3.54
C ASP A 78 3.45 14.57 3.73
N VAL A 79 2.85 13.59 4.39
CA VAL A 79 3.46 12.28 4.59
C VAL A 79 2.42 11.18 4.51
N THR A 80 2.68 10.13 3.75
CA THR A 80 1.89 8.90 3.75
C THR A 80 2.76 7.76 4.27
N VAL A 81 2.24 7.02 5.25
CA VAL A 81 2.89 5.82 5.78
C VAL A 81 2.02 4.60 5.49
N ASP A 82 2.61 3.59 4.85
CA ASP A 82 1.88 2.40 4.43
C ASP A 82 2.73 1.13 4.46
N GLY A 83 2.12 -0.05 4.39
CA GLY A 83 2.82 -1.33 4.28
C GLY A 83 3.19 -1.69 2.84
N ALA A 84 4.02 -2.72 2.68
CA ALA A 84 4.27 -3.38 1.40
C ALA A 84 4.30 -4.91 1.55
N ASP A 85 3.92 -5.62 0.48
CA ASP A 85 3.97 -7.08 0.41
C ASP A 85 5.36 -7.56 -0.01
N GLU A 86 6.01 -6.84 -0.93
CA GLU A 86 7.41 -7.00 -1.34
C GLU A 86 8.05 -5.63 -1.63
N VAL A 87 9.36 -5.52 -1.40
CA VAL A 87 10.19 -4.35 -1.73
C VAL A 87 11.51 -4.83 -2.34
N ASP A 88 11.83 -4.35 -3.55
CA ASP A 88 13.08 -4.67 -4.23
C ASP A 88 14.22 -3.70 -3.88
N SER A 89 15.44 -4.04 -4.32
CA SER A 89 16.64 -3.20 -4.13
C SER A 89 16.58 -1.84 -4.85
N GLN A 90 15.66 -1.66 -5.80
CA GLN A 90 15.44 -0.42 -6.55
C GLN A 90 14.31 0.43 -5.97
N PHE A 91 13.74 0.05 -4.81
CA PHE A 91 12.61 0.73 -4.19
C PHE A 91 11.36 0.73 -5.10
N ASN A 92 11.13 -0.37 -5.81
CA ASN A 92 9.81 -0.76 -6.30
C ASN A 92 9.20 -1.76 -5.31
N GLY A 93 7.89 -1.96 -5.40
CA GLY A 93 7.23 -2.93 -4.52
C GLY A 93 5.94 -3.48 -5.08
N ILE A 94 5.53 -4.61 -4.49
CA ILE A 94 4.19 -5.15 -4.63
C ILE A 94 3.37 -4.74 -3.40
N LYS A 95 2.16 -4.24 -3.65
CA LYS A 95 1.12 -3.91 -2.67
C LYS A 95 -0.23 -4.46 -3.13
N GLY A 96 -1.23 -4.38 -2.26
CA GLY A 96 -2.59 -4.83 -2.55
C GLY A 96 -2.96 -6.21 -2.01
N GLY A 97 -2.08 -6.86 -1.24
CA GLY A 97 -2.39 -8.09 -0.53
C GLY A 97 -3.58 -7.94 0.43
N GLY A 98 -3.77 -6.74 0.99
CA GLY A 98 -4.94 -6.37 1.79
C GLY A 98 -6.18 -5.95 1.00
N GLY A 99 -6.09 -5.86 -0.33
CA GLY A 99 -7.21 -5.50 -1.20
C GLY A 99 -7.51 -4.01 -1.35
N ALA A 100 -6.57 -3.13 -0.98
CA ALA A 100 -6.74 -1.68 -0.96
C ALA A 100 -5.89 -0.91 -1.99
N LEU A 101 -5.26 -1.61 -2.95
CA LEU A 101 -4.22 -1.04 -3.83
C LEU A 101 -4.61 0.26 -4.53
N LEU A 102 -5.87 0.39 -4.98
CA LEU A 102 -6.32 1.57 -5.70
C LEU A 102 -6.30 2.82 -4.80
N MET A 103 -6.97 2.74 -3.65
CA MET A 103 -6.97 3.85 -2.69
C MET A 103 -5.58 4.14 -2.13
N GLU A 104 -4.76 3.10 -1.91
CA GLU A 104 -3.35 3.25 -1.54
C GLU A 104 -2.58 4.08 -2.58
N LYS A 105 -2.73 3.80 -3.88
CA LYS A 105 -2.03 4.53 -4.94
C LYS A 105 -2.58 5.93 -5.16
N VAL A 106 -3.89 6.12 -4.99
CA VAL A 106 -4.56 7.44 -5.04
C VAL A 106 -4.01 8.38 -3.96
N VAL A 107 -3.80 7.89 -2.73
CA VAL A 107 -3.23 8.71 -1.64
C VAL A 107 -1.72 8.90 -1.78
N ALA A 108 -1.01 7.87 -2.25
CA ALA A 108 0.45 7.94 -2.43
C ALA A 108 0.87 8.95 -3.51
N THR A 109 0.11 9.08 -4.60
CA THR A 109 0.45 9.95 -5.74
C THR A 109 0.63 11.44 -5.38
N PRO A 110 -0.29 12.09 -4.63
CA PRO A 110 -0.11 13.48 -4.17
C PRO A 110 0.70 13.61 -2.87
N SER A 111 1.39 12.56 -2.43
CA SER A 111 2.20 12.60 -1.20
C SER A 111 3.57 13.24 -1.45
N LYS A 112 3.94 14.23 -0.63
CA LYS A 112 5.27 14.83 -0.65
C LYS A 112 6.34 13.89 -0.13
N GLU A 113 6.02 13.10 0.89
CA GLU A 113 6.89 12.05 1.41
C GLU A 113 6.12 10.74 1.52
N TYR A 114 6.55 9.70 0.79
CA TYR A 114 5.92 8.38 0.85
C TYR A 114 6.83 7.36 1.52
N ILE A 115 6.38 6.84 2.66
CA ILE A 115 7.15 5.96 3.54
C ILE A 115 6.50 4.59 3.61
N TRP A 116 7.28 3.53 3.36
CA TRP A 116 6.87 2.16 3.62
C TRP A 116 7.41 1.64 4.94
N VAL A 117 6.54 0.97 5.70
CA VAL A 117 6.88 0.24 6.93
C VAL A 117 6.78 -1.26 6.69
N VAL A 118 7.89 -1.97 6.86
CA VAL A 118 7.98 -3.41 6.61
C VAL A 118 8.84 -4.11 7.67
N ASP A 119 8.64 -5.42 7.79
CA ASP A 119 9.60 -6.29 8.44
C ASP A 119 10.62 -6.83 7.42
N GLU A 120 11.77 -7.32 7.90
CA GLU A 120 12.88 -7.80 7.05
C GLU A 120 12.47 -8.87 6.01
N SER A 121 11.38 -9.62 6.24
CA SER A 121 10.90 -10.64 5.29
C SER A 121 10.31 -10.08 4.00
N LYS A 122 10.03 -8.77 3.94
CA LYS A 122 9.46 -8.11 2.76
C LYS A 122 10.52 -7.64 1.77
N LEU A 123 11.78 -7.65 2.15
CA LEU A 123 12.88 -7.30 1.26
C LEU A 123 13.20 -8.48 0.35
N VAL A 124 13.15 -8.26 -0.95
CA VAL A 124 13.39 -9.28 -1.98
C VAL A 124 14.43 -8.80 -2.99
N GLU A 125 15.15 -9.74 -3.61
CA GLU A 125 16.08 -9.42 -4.69
C GLU A 125 15.33 -8.99 -5.96
N LYS A 126 14.27 -9.73 -6.30
CA LYS A 126 13.33 -9.46 -7.39
C LYS A 126 11.90 -9.60 -6.90
N LEU A 127 11.01 -8.75 -7.42
CA LEU A 127 9.57 -8.86 -7.18
C LEU A 127 9.00 -10.12 -7.86
N GLY A 128 7.89 -10.65 -7.34
CA GLY A 128 7.04 -11.63 -8.04
C GLY A 128 6.77 -12.93 -7.30
N ALA A 129 7.44 -13.19 -6.17
CA ALA A 129 7.14 -14.38 -5.37
C ALA A 129 5.78 -14.21 -4.67
N PHE A 130 5.48 -13.00 -4.21
CA PHE A 130 4.12 -12.59 -3.87
C PHE A 130 3.28 -12.41 -5.14
N LYS A 131 2.07 -12.98 -5.16
CA LYS A 131 1.17 -12.84 -6.32
C LYS A 131 0.80 -11.38 -6.52
N LEU A 132 0.95 -10.87 -7.73
CA LEU A 132 0.64 -9.48 -8.04
C LEU A 132 -0.88 -9.23 -8.06
N PRO A 133 -1.42 -8.36 -7.19
CA PRO A 133 -2.82 -7.95 -7.25
C PRO A 133 -3.11 -7.06 -8.45
N VAL A 134 -4.20 -7.31 -9.17
CA VAL A 134 -4.72 -6.43 -10.23
C VAL A 134 -6.21 -6.19 -9.98
N GLU A 135 -6.58 -4.95 -9.71
CA GLU A 135 -7.97 -4.53 -9.55
C GLU A 135 -8.62 -4.36 -10.92
N VAL A 136 -9.78 -4.98 -11.13
CA VAL A 136 -10.46 -5.05 -12.43
C VAL A 136 -11.94 -4.72 -12.30
N VAL A 137 -12.48 -4.03 -13.30
CA VAL A 137 -13.92 -3.75 -13.39
C VAL A 137 -14.71 -5.05 -13.38
N GLN A 138 -15.88 -5.06 -12.74
CA GLN A 138 -16.68 -6.29 -12.65
C GLN A 138 -17.22 -6.72 -14.02
N TYR A 139 -17.68 -5.76 -14.83
CA TYR A 139 -18.22 -6.04 -16.15
C TYR A 139 -17.12 -6.47 -17.11
N GLY A 140 -17.11 -7.75 -17.49
CA GLY A 140 -16.07 -8.29 -18.37
C GLY A 140 -14.83 -8.81 -17.63
N ALA A 141 -14.82 -8.88 -16.29
CA ALA A 141 -13.70 -9.41 -15.51
C ALA A 141 -13.23 -10.80 -15.98
N GLU A 142 -14.16 -11.65 -16.40
CA GLU A 142 -13.85 -12.96 -16.98
C GLU A 142 -13.05 -12.92 -18.29
N GLN A 143 -13.23 -11.85 -19.09
CA GLN A 143 -12.42 -11.66 -20.31
C GLN A 143 -11.00 -11.23 -19.95
N VAL A 144 -10.85 -10.36 -18.95
CA VAL A 144 -9.54 -9.97 -18.40
C VAL A 144 -8.83 -11.18 -17.81
N PHE A 145 -9.55 -12.01 -17.04
CA PHE A 145 -9.04 -13.28 -16.52
C PHE A 145 -8.51 -14.19 -17.63
N ARG A 146 -9.31 -14.45 -18.67
CA ARG A 146 -8.88 -15.27 -19.83
C ARG A 146 -7.72 -14.64 -20.60
N HIS A 147 -7.65 -13.32 -20.67
CA HIS A 147 -6.52 -12.62 -21.28
C HIS A 147 -5.23 -12.93 -20.51
N PHE A 148 -5.26 -12.81 -19.17
CA PHE A 148 -4.13 -13.17 -18.31
C PHE A 148 -3.78 -14.66 -18.34
N GLU A 149 -4.78 -15.56 -18.45
CA GLU A 149 -4.52 -16.99 -18.65
C GLU A 149 -3.74 -17.26 -19.94
N ARG A 150 -4.18 -16.66 -21.07
CA ARG A 150 -3.50 -16.83 -22.37
C ARG A 150 -2.10 -16.24 -22.38
N ALA A 151 -1.88 -15.17 -21.62
CA ALA A 151 -0.56 -14.56 -21.44
C ALA A 151 0.35 -15.38 -20.50
N GLY A 152 -0.18 -16.42 -19.84
CA GLY A 152 0.60 -17.29 -18.96
C GLY A 152 0.79 -16.75 -17.54
N TYR A 153 0.03 -15.72 -17.14
CA TYR A 153 0.19 -15.05 -15.84
C TYR A 153 -0.43 -15.79 -14.64
N LYS A 154 -0.99 -16.99 -14.87
CA LYS A 154 -1.58 -17.87 -13.85
C LYS A 154 -2.56 -17.12 -12.91
N PRO A 155 -3.62 -16.50 -13.45
CA PRO A 155 -4.53 -15.66 -12.68
C PRO A 155 -5.40 -16.47 -11.72
N SER A 156 -5.77 -15.87 -10.57
CA SER A 156 -6.81 -16.35 -9.67
C SER A 156 -7.64 -15.19 -9.15
N PHE A 157 -8.98 -15.28 -9.17
CA PHE A 157 -9.81 -14.29 -8.50
C PHE A 157 -9.53 -14.31 -6.99
N ARG A 158 -9.40 -13.13 -6.40
CA ARG A 158 -9.35 -12.94 -4.95
C ARG A 158 -10.68 -13.39 -4.36
N GLU A 159 -10.65 -14.24 -3.35
CA GLU A 159 -11.85 -14.70 -2.65
C GLU A 159 -11.75 -14.45 -1.14
N LYS A 160 -12.89 -14.22 -0.51
CA LYS A 160 -13.09 -14.16 0.94
C LYS A 160 -14.37 -14.91 1.28
N ASP A 161 -14.28 -15.85 2.22
CA ASP A 161 -15.42 -16.68 2.65
C ASP A 161 -16.15 -17.39 1.48
N GLY A 162 -15.38 -17.82 0.47
CA GLY A 162 -15.89 -18.52 -0.73
C GLY A 162 -16.61 -17.62 -1.73
N GLN A 163 -16.52 -16.30 -1.59
CA GLN A 163 -17.07 -15.32 -2.52
C GLN A 163 -15.98 -14.45 -3.10
N ARG A 164 -16.18 -13.94 -4.33
CA ARG A 164 -15.26 -12.96 -4.92
C ARG A 164 -15.14 -11.75 -4.01
N PHE A 165 -13.90 -11.41 -3.69
CA PHE A 165 -13.60 -10.21 -2.94
C PHE A 165 -13.99 -8.97 -3.75
N VAL A 166 -14.72 -8.06 -3.13
CA VAL A 166 -15.10 -6.77 -3.70
C VAL A 166 -14.32 -5.68 -2.98
N THR A 167 -13.62 -4.83 -3.73
CA THR A 167 -12.81 -3.73 -3.20
C THR A 167 -13.70 -2.60 -2.68
N ASP A 168 -13.11 -1.65 -1.94
CA ASP A 168 -13.81 -0.44 -1.48
C ASP A 168 -14.41 0.37 -2.65
N MET A 169 -13.77 0.32 -3.83
CA MET A 169 -14.23 0.98 -5.06
C MET A 169 -15.11 0.07 -5.94
N GLN A 170 -15.64 -1.01 -5.37
CA GLN A 170 -16.61 -1.90 -6.00
C GLN A 170 -16.08 -2.68 -7.22
N ASN A 171 -14.79 -3.02 -7.24
CA ASN A 171 -14.16 -3.84 -8.27
C ASN A 171 -13.83 -5.24 -7.76
N PHE A 172 -13.39 -6.13 -8.65
CA PHE A 172 -12.77 -7.40 -8.27
C PHE A 172 -11.25 -7.26 -8.24
N ILE A 173 -10.57 -8.23 -7.63
CA ILE A 173 -9.12 -8.39 -7.77
C ILE A 173 -8.80 -9.75 -8.40
N ILE A 174 -7.88 -9.74 -9.36
CA ILE A 174 -7.23 -10.93 -9.92
C ILE A 174 -5.77 -10.92 -9.46
N ASP A 175 -5.35 -11.99 -8.79
CA ASP A 175 -3.97 -12.23 -8.37
C ASP A 175 -3.20 -12.97 -9.47
N LEU A 176 -2.03 -12.47 -9.87
CA LEU A 176 -1.16 -13.09 -10.88
C LEU A 176 0.03 -13.79 -10.21
N ALA A 177 0.18 -15.10 -10.41
CA ALA A 177 1.31 -15.86 -9.90
C ALA A 177 2.44 -15.88 -10.94
N LEU A 178 3.30 -14.86 -10.89
CA LEU A 178 4.33 -14.59 -11.89
C LEU A 178 5.69 -15.22 -11.55
N ASP A 179 5.90 -15.61 -10.29
CA ASP A 179 7.15 -16.12 -9.71
C ASP A 179 8.30 -15.08 -9.69
N VAL A 180 8.56 -14.40 -10.81
CA VAL A 180 9.54 -13.32 -10.97
C VAL A 180 9.03 -12.27 -11.95
N ILE A 181 9.20 -10.99 -11.62
CA ILE A 181 8.90 -9.84 -12.47
C ILE A 181 10.22 -9.15 -12.84
N GLU A 182 10.74 -9.43 -14.04
CA GLU A 182 12.05 -8.93 -14.49
C GLU A 182 12.09 -7.41 -14.71
N ASN A 183 10.99 -6.82 -15.19
CA ASN A 183 10.89 -5.38 -15.40
C ASN A 183 9.53 -4.89 -14.88
N PRO A 184 9.42 -4.56 -13.58
CA PRO A 184 8.15 -4.19 -12.97
C PRO A 184 7.60 -2.87 -13.51
N ILE A 185 8.46 -1.96 -14.00
CA ILE A 185 8.02 -0.71 -14.62
C ILE A 185 7.32 -1.00 -15.95
N ALA A 186 7.97 -1.74 -16.85
CA ALA A 186 7.39 -2.08 -18.15
C ALA A 186 6.14 -2.96 -18.00
N PHE A 187 6.13 -3.88 -17.03
CA PHE A 187 4.98 -4.74 -16.80
C PHE A 187 3.78 -3.97 -16.22
N GLY A 188 4.01 -3.01 -15.32
CA GLY A 188 2.97 -2.08 -14.88
C GLY A 188 2.37 -1.29 -16.05
N GLN A 189 3.23 -0.72 -16.89
CA GLN A 189 2.80 0.00 -18.10
C GLN A 189 2.00 -0.90 -19.06
N GLU A 190 2.35 -2.18 -19.19
CA GLU A 190 1.56 -3.13 -19.97
C GLU A 190 0.15 -3.31 -19.39
N LEU A 191 0.04 -3.51 -18.07
CA LEU A 191 -1.24 -3.67 -17.38
C LEU A 191 -2.13 -2.42 -17.49
N ASP A 192 -1.55 -1.22 -17.48
CA ASP A 192 -2.29 0.04 -17.68
C ASP A 192 -3.04 0.09 -19.02
N HIS A 193 -2.57 -0.65 -20.03
CA HIS A 193 -3.18 -0.68 -21.36
C HIS A 193 -4.22 -1.82 -21.52
N VAL A 194 -4.40 -2.68 -20.52
CA VAL A 194 -5.39 -3.75 -20.57
C VAL A 194 -6.77 -3.20 -20.21
N VAL A 195 -7.65 -3.11 -21.22
CA VAL A 195 -9.04 -2.65 -21.00
C VAL A 195 -9.74 -3.49 -19.94
N GLY A 196 -10.21 -2.82 -18.89
CA GLY A 196 -10.89 -3.43 -17.75
C GLY A 196 -10.00 -3.60 -16.51
N VAL A 197 -8.68 -3.43 -16.64
CA VAL A 197 -7.82 -3.16 -15.49
C VAL A 197 -8.11 -1.75 -14.99
N VAL A 198 -8.32 -1.62 -13.68
CA VAL A 198 -8.51 -0.34 -12.99
C VAL A 198 -7.18 0.12 -12.43
N GLU A 199 -6.45 -0.77 -11.77
CA GLU A 199 -5.14 -0.51 -11.18
C GLU A 199 -4.40 -1.82 -10.90
N HIS A 200 -3.08 -1.78 -10.76
CA HIS A 200 -2.23 -2.92 -10.44
C HIS A 200 -1.35 -2.66 -9.20
N GLY A 201 -0.96 -3.74 -8.53
CA GLY A 201 -0.22 -3.71 -7.26
C GLY A 201 1.26 -3.35 -7.37
N LEU A 202 1.76 -2.92 -8.54
CA LEU A 202 3.16 -2.49 -8.68
C LEU A 202 3.25 -0.99 -8.36
N PHE A 203 4.00 -0.68 -7.31
CA PHE A 203 4.26 0.67 -6.86
C PHE A 203 5.70 1.03 -7.22
N ASN A 204 5.89 1.27 -8.51
CA ASN A 204 7.20 1.52 -9.09
C ASN A 204 7.58 2.97 -8.92
N GLN A 205 8.82 3.22 -8.52
CA GLN A 205 9.34 4.59 -8.43
C GLN A 205 8.57 5.55 -7.48
N MET A 206 7.71 5.05 -6.59
CA MET A 206 6.88 5.91 -5.71
C MET A 206 7.47 6.17 -4.33
N VAL A 207 8.02 5.15 -3.66
CA VAL A 207 8.45 5.26 -2.26
C VAL A 207 9.73 6.08 -2.12
N ASP A 208 9.74 6.99 -1.14
CA ASP A 208 10.88 7.83 -0.74
C ASP A 208 11.73 7.17 0.34
N LYS A 209 11.08 6.53 1.33
CA LYS A 209 11.75 5.87 2.45
C LYS A 209 11.15 4.51 2.77
N VAL A 210 12.00 3.56 3.15
CA VAL A 210 11.58 2.26 3.65
C VAL A 210 12.15 2.08 5.05
N ILE A 211 11.25 1.94 6.02
CA ILE A 211 11.57 1.65 7.42
C ILE A 211 11.44 0.14 7.60
N VAL A 212 12.57 -0.51 7.85
CA VAL A 212 12.67 -1.96 7.98
C VAL A 212 12.92 -2.31 9.44
N ALA A 213 11.99 -3.04 10.06
CA ALA A 213 12.21 -3.64 11.37
C ALA A 213 12.74 -5.08 11.22
N GLY A 214 13.94 -5.33 11.71
CA GLY A 214 14.60 -6.63 11.71
C GLY A 214 15.07 -7.02 13.11
N ARG A 215 15.79 -8.14 13.20
CA ARG A 215 16.32 -8.66 14.48
C ARG A 215 17.30 -7.70 15.16
N ASP A 216 18.03 -6.93 14.36
CA ASP A 216 19.05 -5.99 14.82
C ASP A 216 18.50 -4.58 15.08
N GLY A 217 17.17 -4.40 15.03
CA GLY A 217 16.49 -3.13 15.27
C GLY A 217 15.83 -2.55 14.01
N VAL A 218 15.63 -1.23 14.01
CA VAL A 218 14.96 -0.52 12.92
C VAL A 218 15.97 0.22 12.07
N GLN A 219 15.94 -0.02 10.76
CA GLN A 219 16.77 0.66 9.76
C GLN A 219 15.90 1.53 8.85
N ILE A 220 16.44 2.65 8.38
CA ILE A 220 15.76 3.55 7.46
C ILE A 220 16.60 3.67 6.20
N SER A 221 16.03 3.21 5.09
CA SER A 221 16.62 3.30 3.75
C SER A 221 15.92 4.40 2.97
N THR A 222 16.68 5.31 2.37
CA THR A 222 16.12 6.39 1.53
C THR A 222 16.38 6.09 0.06
N SER A 223 15.34 6.22 -0.76
CA SER A 223 15.44 6.07 -2.21
C SER A 223 16.27 7.22 -2.80
N LYS A 224 17.08 6.91 -3.83
CA LYS A 224 17.92 7.91 -4.52
C LYS A 224 17.21 8.60 -5.69
N LYS A 225 15.90 8.46 -5.82
CA LYS A 225 15.13 9.06 -6.91
C LYS A 225 15.28 10.59 -6.83
N GLY A 226 15.63 11.23 -7.94
CA GLY A 226 15.54 12.67 -8.07
C GLY A 226 14.07 13.06 -8.15
N LYS A 227 13.62 13.94 -7.26
CA LYS A 227 12.32 14.63 -7.41
C LYS A 227 12.43 15.72 -8.46
#